data_AF-A0A5N5HX57-F1
#
_entry.id   AF-A0A5N5HX57-F1
#
_cell.length_a   1.000
_cell.length_b   1.000
_cell.length_c   1.000
_cell.angle_alpha   90.00
_cell.angle_beta   90.00
_cell.angle_gamma   90.00
#
_symmetry.space_group_name_H-M   'P 1'
#
loop_
_entity.id
_entity.type
_entity.pdbx_description
1 polymer ?
#
loop_
_entity_poly.entity_id
_entity_poly.type
_entity_poly.pdbx_seq_one_letter_code
_entity_poly.pdbx_strand_id
1 'polypeptide(L)'
;MLRQRLVQALRTRGGSATGPSRWTSPGHEERPKGYLYNRTPLPPGQSRKWEDWELPCYVTSFLTIVILGVGLNAKPDLTIETWAHQKALERLEIEQAGLSVAGSAESD
;
A
#
# COMPACT_ATOMS: atom_id res chain seq x y z
N MET A 1 25.13 -34.26 17.34
CA MET A 1 24.43 -34.46 16.04
C MET A 1 23.17 -33.59 16.01
N LEU A 2 23.24 -32.34 15.53
CA LEU A 2 22.05 -31.43 15.55
C LEU A 2 22.23 -30.21 14.61
N ARG A 3 22.63 -30.44 13.35
CA ARG A 3 22.79 -29.36 12.35
C ARG A 3 22.30 -29.76 10.95
N GLN A 4 21.12 -30.39 10.86
CA GLN A 4 20.63 -30.92 9.58
C GLN A 4 19.17 -30.59 9.24
N ARG A 5 18.58 -29.56 9.84
CA ARG A 5 17.23 -29.13 9.45
C ARG A 5 17.22 -27.63 9.36
N LEU A 6 17.21 -27.09 8.13
CA LEU A 6 16.65 -25.79 7.70
C LEU A 6 17.16 -25.39 6.29
N VAL A 7 17.02 -26.24 5.27
CA VAL A 7 17.34 -25.83 3.87
C VAL A 7 16.25 -26.22 2.84
N GLN A 8 15.11 -26.77 3.25
CA GLN A 8 14.07 -27.25 2.31
C GLN A 8 12.87 -26.29 2.16
N ALA A 9 13.10 -25.02 1.84
CA ALA A 9 11.97 -24.13 1.50
C ALA A 9 12.25 -23.08 0.41
N LEU A 10 13.35 -23.19 -0.33
CA LEU A 10 13.42 -22.54 -1.64
C LEU A 10 12.70 -23.47 -2.64
N ARG A 11 11.37 -23.37 -2.70
CA ARG A 11 10.60 -23.90 -3.84
C ARG A 11 11.06 -23.12 -5.07
N THR A 12 12.07 -23.63 -5.76
CA THR A 12 12.44 -23.19 -7.09
C THR A 12 11.27 -23.53 -8.02
N ARG A 13 10.42 -22.54 -8.26
CA ARG A 13 9.30 -22.67 -9.21
C ARG A 13 9.87 -22.73 -10.64
N GLY A 14 10.25 -23.94 -11.07
CA GLY A 14 10.20 -24.41 -12.45
C GLY A 14 11.18 -23.82 -13.47
N GLY A 15 12.30 -24.50 -13.64
CA GLY A 15 13.06 -24.63 -14.89
C GLY A 15 13.68 -26.03 -14.92
N SER A 16 13.47 -26.80 -15.98
CA SER A 16 13.91 -28.20 -16.11
C SER A 16 15.38 -28.38 -15.70
N ALA A 17 15.69 -29.44 -14.93
CA ALA A 17 17.06 -29.79 -14.57
C ALA A 17 17.92 -30.22 -15.78
N THR A 18 17.30 -30.44 -16.94
CA THR A 18 17.91 -30.99 -18.16
C THR A 18 17.52 -30.24 -19.43
N GLY A 19 17.20 -28.95 -19.35
CA GLY A 19 16.92 -28.11 -20.52
C GLY A 19 17.25 -26.64 -20.28
N PRO A 20 17.27 -25.79 -21.34
CA PRO A 20 17.46 -24.36 -21.17
C PRO A 20 16.43 -23.81 -20.17
N SER A 21 16.89 -22.93 -19.27
CA SER A 21 16.04 -22.36 -18.22
C SER A 21 14.79 -21.71 -18.83
N ARG A 22 13.67 -21.64 -18.09
CA ARG A 22 12.43 -20.97 -18.55
C ARG A 22 12.71 -19.54 -19.07
N TRP A 23 13.71 -18.87 -18.51
CA TRP A 23 14.13 -17.52 -18.85
C TRP A 23 15.05 -17.44 -20.08
N THR A 24 15.62 -18.57 -20.51
CA THR A 24 16.54 -18.68 -21.65
C THR A 24 16.04 -19.66 -22.70
N SER A 25 14.78 -20.11 -22.59
CA SER A 25 14.14 -20.89 -23.66
C SER A 25 14.13 -20.02 -24.90
N PRO A 26 14.64 -20.51 -26.04
CA PRO A 26 14.34 -19.88 -27.32
C PRO A 26 12.83 -19.68 -27.40
N GLY A 27 12.40 -18.43 -27.52
CA GLY A 27 10.99 -18.11 -27.75
C GLY A 27 10.59 -18.55 -29.16
N HIS A 28 9.37 -18.21 -29.59
CA HIS A 28 8.93 -18.43 -30.97
C HIS A 28 9.68 -17.59 -32.03
N GLU A 29 10.73 -16.87 -31.65
CA GLU A 29 11.41 -15.92 -32.53
C GLU A 29 12.85 -16.38 -32.82
N GLU A 30 13.19 -16.44 -34.10
CA GLU A 30 14.49 -16.88 -34.60
C GLU A 30 15.57 -15.77 -34.50
N ARG A 31 15.17 -14.50 -34.42
CA ARG A 31 16.06 -13.33 -34.34
C ARG A 31 15.47 -12.22 -33.44
N PRO A 32 16.28 -11.43 -32.73
CA PRO A 32 15.80 -10.33 -31.89
C PRO A 32 15.16 -9.24 -32.76
N LYS A 33 13.85 -9.02 -32.57
CA LYS A 33 13.12 -7.95 -33.22
C LYS A 33 13.53 -6.62 -32.58
N GLY A 34 14.20 -5.75 -33.33
CA GLY A 34 14.62 -4.40 -32.87
C GLY A 34 13.48 -3.42 -32.61
N TYR A 35 12.31 -3.91 -32.22
CA TYR A 35 11.13 -3.12 -31.91
C TYR A 35 10.92 -3.03 -30.40
N LEU A 36 10.46 -1.87 -29.94
CA LEU A 36 10.11 -1.64 -28.54
C LEU A 36 9.07 -2.69 -28.10
N TYR A 37 9.41 -3.48 -27.07
CA TYR A 37 8.59 -4.58 -26.56
C TYR A 37 8.25 -5.71 -27.55
N ASN A 38 9.08 -5.94 -28.58
CA ASN A 38 8.87 -6.96 -29.61
C ASN A 38 7.52 -6.82 -30.37
N ARG A 39 6.84 -5.67 -30.27
CA ARG A 39 5.61 -5.40 -31.00
C ARG A 39 5.93 -4.55 -32.23
N THR A 40 5.38 -4.92 -33.37
CA THR A 40 5.44 -4.09 -34.57
C THR A 40 4.78 -2.74 -34.28
N PRO A 41 5.41 -1.61 -34.62
CA PRO A 41 4.78 -0.31 -34.49
C PRO A 41 3.47 -0.30 -35.27
N LEU A 42 2.42 0.27 -34.68
CA LEU A 42 1.14 0.42 -35.37
C LEU A 42 1.35 1.34 -36.58
N PRO A 43 0.61 1.13 -37.68
CA PRO A 43 0.63 2.06 -38.81
C PRO A 43 0.23 3.46 -38.33
N PRO A 44 0.78 4.52 -38.96
CA PRO A 44 0.57 5.90 -38.53
C PRO A 44 -0.94 6.21 -38.54
N GLY A 45 -1.45 6.67 -37.39
CA GLY A 45 -2.86 6.99 -37.20
C GLY A 45 -3.70 5.96 -36.44
N GLN A 46 -3.15 4.81 -36.06
CA GLN A 46 -3.85 3.85 -35.20
C GLN A 46 -3.39 3.95 -33.73
N SER A 47 -4.34 4.25 -32.84
CA SER A 47 -4.13 4.13 -31.39
C SER A 47 -4.25 2.68 -30.95
N ARG A 48 -3.43 2.27 -29.99
CA ARG A 48 -3.50 0.94 -29.39
C ARG A 48 -4.84 0.76 -28.67
N LYS A 49 -5.57 -0.30 -29.03
CA LYS A 49 -6.79 -0.69 -28.30
C LYS A 49 -6.42 -1.16 -26.89
N TRP A 50 -7.25 -0.79 -25.92
CA TRP A 50 -7.16 -1.33 -24.57
C TRP A 50 -7.42 -2.83 -24.63
N GLU A 51 -6.63 -3.60 -23.91
CA GLU A 51 -6.87 -5.04 -23.72
C GLU A 51 -7.84 -5.21 -22.54
N ASP A 52 -8.78 -6.15 -22.58
CA ASP A 52 -9.88 -6.27 -21.59
C ASP A 52 -9.40 -6.48 -20.13
N TRP A 53 -8.15 -6.91 -19.95
CA TRP A 53 -7.53 -7.08 -18.63
C TRP A 53 -6.95 -5.78 -18.06
N GLU A 54 -6.65 -4.79 -18.91
CA GLU A 54 -6.07 -3.52 -18.50
C GLU A 54 -7.05 -2.76 -17.61
N LEU A 55 -8.35 -2.81 -17.94
CA LEU A 55 -9.39 -2.09 -17.22
C LEU A 55 -9.56 -2.60 -15.77
N PRO A 56 -9.76 -3.89 -15.49
CA PRO A 56 -9.76 -4.40 -14.11
C PRO A 56 -8.46 -4.12 -13.36
N CYS A 57 -7.32 -4.24 -14.02
CA CYS A 57 -6.00 -4.03 -13.41
C CYS A 57 -5.81 -2.57 -12.97
N TYR A 58 -6.17 -1.61 -13.82
CA TYR A 58 -6.06 -0.20 -13.49
C TYR A 58 -7.05 0.23 -12.42
N VAL A 59 -8.30 -0.25 -12.50
CA VAL A 59 -9.33 0.08 -11.49
C VAL A 59 -8.91 -0.41 -10.11
N THR A 60 -8.43 -1.66 -10.01
CA THR A 60 -7.99 -2.22 -8.73
C THR A 60 -6.73 -1.54 -8.20
N SER A 61 -5.75 -1.28 -9.05
CA SER A 61 -4.52 -0.55 -8.67
C SER A 61 -4.82 0.89 -8.24
N PHE A 62 -5.76 1.56 -8.89
CA PHE A 62 -6.19 2.90 -8.49
C PHE A 62 -6.91 2.86 -7.15
N LEU A 63 -7.85 1.92 -6.98
CA LEU A 63 -8.60 1.77 -5.73
C LEU A 63 -7.67 1.49 -4.54
N THR A 64 -6.63 0.66 -4.70
CA THR A 64 -5.67 0.39 -3.62
C THR A 64 -4.87 1.64 -3.25
N ILE A 65 -4.43 2.43 -4.23
CA ILE A 65 -3.73 3.70 -3.98
C ILE A 65 -4.66 4.69 -3.29
N VAL A 66 -5.93 4.77 -3.69
CA VAL A 66 -6.92 5.66 -3.06
C VAL A 66 -7.22 5.22 -1.63
N ILE A 67 -7.45 3.92 -1.38
CA ILE A 67 -7.67 3.40 -0.03
C ILE A 67 -6.43 3.62 0.84
N LEU A 68 -5.22 3.48 0.29
CA LEU A 68 -4.01 3.76 1.04
C LEU A 68 -3.83 5.25 1.30
N GLY A 69 -4.01 6.12 0.29
CA GLY A 69 -3.85 7.55 0.42
C GLY A 69 -4.90 8.19 1.33
N VAL A 70 -6.18 7.95 1.02
CA VAL A 70 -7.31 8.46 1.81
C VAL A 70 -7.42 7.70 3.13
N GLY A 71 -7.26 6.39 3.16
CA GLY A 71 -7.40 5.60 4.39
C GLY A 71 -6.24 5.80 5.38
N LEU A 72 -5.03 6.14 4.94
CA LEU A 72 -3.98 6.58 5.85
C LEU A 72 -4.22 8.01 6.35
N ASN A 73 -4.77 8.91 5.50
CA ASN A 73 -5.06 10.28 5.89
C ASN A 73 -6.28 10.39 6.82
N ALA A 74 -7.29 9.56 6.60
CA ALA A 74 -8.49 9.46 7.42
C ALA A 74 -8.29 8.58 8.66
N LYS A 75 -7.04 8.22 9.02
CA LYS A 75 -6.77 7.58 10.29
C LYS A 75 -7.26 8.53 11.40
N PRO A 76 -8.34 8.19 12.12
CA PRO A 76 -8.76 9.01 13.24
C PRO A 76 -7.63 8.98 14.27
N ASP A 77 -7.32 10.12 14.87
CA ASP A 77 -6.30 10.23 15.91
C ASP A 77 -6.72 9.40 17.14
N LEU A 78 -6.41 8.10 17.10
CA LEU A 78 -6.54 7.14 18.21
C LEU A 78 -5.34 7.24 19.15
N THR A 79 -4.65 8.38 19.14
CA THR A 79 -3.53 8.64 20.04
C THR A 79 -4.09 8.96 21.42
N ILE A 80 -3.48 8.38 22.46
CA ILE A 80 -3.93 8.61 23.85
C ILE A 80 -3.77 10.08 24.26
N GLU A 81 -2.94 10.83 23.53
CA GLU A 81 -2.67 12.26 23.71
C GLU A 81 -3.92 13.12 23.49
N THR A 82 -4.78 12.80 22.52
CA THR A 82 -6.01 13.57 22.28
C THR A 82 -7.01 13.40 23.42
N TRP A 83 -7.13 12.18 23.95
CA TRP A 83 -7.93 11.91 25.15
C TRP A 83 -7.35 12.63 26.38
N ALA A 84 -6.03 12.55 26.57
CA ALA A 84 -5.36 13.21 27.69
C ALA A 84 -5.53 14.73 27.64
N HIS A 85 -5.42 15.35 26.46
CA HIS A 85 -5.62 16.79 26.29
C HIS A 85 -7.07 17.20 26.59
N GLN A 86 -8.06 16.47 26.09
CA GLN A 86 -9.47 16.76 26.43
C GLN A 86 -9.73 16.60 27.92
N LYS A 87 -9.16 15.56 28.54
CA LYS A 87 -9.32 15.35 29.99
C LYS A 87 -8.62 16.43 30.81
N ALA A 88 -7.48 16.94 30.37
CA ALA A 88 -6.78 18.05 31.02
C ALA A 88 -7.61 19.34 30.98
N LEU A 89 -8.24 19.65 29.84
CA LEU A 89 -9.15 20.80 29.72
C LEU A 89 -10.36 20.68 30.65
N GLU A 90 -10.99 19.52 30.71
CA GLU A 90 -12.12 19.27 31.61
C GLU A 90 -11.74 19.50 33.09
N ARG A 91 -10.52 19.12 33.50
CA ARG A 91 -10.04 19.38 34.87
C ARG A 91 -9.83 20.87 35.14
N LEU A 92 -9.26 21.60 34.19
CA LEU A 92 -9.07 23.05 34.30
C LEU A 92 -10.41 23.79 34.38
N GLU A 93 -11.41 23.39 33.59
CA GLU A 93 -12.75 23.98 33.64
C GLU A 93 -13.43 23.74 34.99
N ILE A 94 -13.30 22.53 35.56
CA ILE A 94 -13.84 22.19 36.88
C ILE A 94 -13.14 23.02 37.97
N GLU A 95 -11.81 23.18 37.90
CA GLU A 95 -11.05 24.01 38.85
C GLU A 95 -11.43 25.50 38.74
N GLN A 96 -11.57 26.03 37.52
CA GLN A 96 -12.00 27.41 37.30
C GLN A 96 -13.44 27.66 37.75
N ALA A 97 -14.36 26.73 37.48
CA ALA A 97 -15.74 26.82 37.95
C ALA A 97 -15.83 26.70 39.49
N GLY A 98 -14.98 25.88 40.11
CA GLY A 98 -14.86 25.80 41.56
C GLY A 98 -14.31 27.09 42.18
N LEU A 99 -13.29 27.69 41.56
CA LEU A 99 -12.71 28.96 41.98
C LEU A 99 -13.66 30.15 41.81
N SER A 100 -14.48 30.17 40.77
CA SER A 100 -15.47 31.24 40.56
C SER A 100 -16.63 31.18 41.56
N VAL A 101 -17.05 29.97 41.96
CA VAL A 101 -18.03 29.76 43.03
C VAL A 101 -17.45 30.16 44.40
N ALA A 102 -16.19 29.80 44.69
CA ALA A 102 -15.53 30.19 45.93
C ALA A 102 -15.30 31.71 46.04
N GLY A 103 -14.90 32.38 44.95
CA GLY A 103 -14.72 33.83 44.93
C GLY A 103 -16.01 34.62 45.08
N SER A 104 -17.16 34.05 44.73
CA SER A 104 -18.47 34.69 44.92
C SER A 104 -18.97 34.56 46.38
N ALA A 105 -18.61 33.47 47.08
CA ALA A 105 -19.02 33.22 48.47
C ALA A 105 -18.24 34.02 49.52
N GLU A 106 -17.05 34.54 49.19
CA GLU A 106 -16.22 35.38 50.10
C GLU A 106 -16.55 36.89 49.98
N SER A 107 -17.56 37.26 49.19
CA SER A 107 -17.94 38.66 48.92
C SER A 107 -19.29 39.12 49.51
N ASP A 108 -19.94 38.26 50.30
CA ASP A 108 -21.09 38.58 51.19
C ASP A 108 -20.63 38.72 52.65
#